data_AF-A0A2D4M7G6-F1
#
_entry.id   AF-A0A2D4M7G6-F1
#
_cell.length_a   1.000
_cell.length_b   1.000
_cell.length_c   1.000
_cell.angle_alpha   90.00
_cell.angle_beta   90.00
_cell.angle_gamma   90.00
#
_symmetry.space_group_name_H-M   'P 1'
#
loop_
_entity.id
_entity.type
_entity.pdbx_description
1 polymer ?
#
loop_
_entity_poly.entity_id
_entity_poly.type
_entity_poly.pdbx_seq_one_letter_code
_entity_poly.pdbx_strand_id
1 'polypeptide(L)'
;MSKFGGGIGVPSKEKRLKEAAEIHLRLGQIQRYCELMVELGEWDRALSVAPGVSMKYWKKLMQRRADQLIQEENDEVIPYCLAIGDAKKLVTFYISRGQLKEALLVAQAACEGNIKAFQDSAADESEHFEGNSIDNYNDLLHKVSKELAEWYFQDGCAVLAACCHLAVENIELAMANLIRGTELELAVSVGTVLG
;
A
#
# COMPACT_ATOMS: atom_id res chain seq x y z
N MET A 1 -1.37 54.21 1.54
CA MET A 1 -1.34 52.83 2.08
C MET A 1 -0.01 52.19 1.67
N SER A 2 0.78 51.81 2.67
CA SER A 2 2.22 51.56 2.55
C SER A 2 2.52 50.22 1.87
N LYS A 3 3.12 50.29 0.67
CA LYS A 3 3.90 49.20 0.09
C LYS A 3 5.25 49.17 0.82
N PHE A 4 5.38 48.32 1.83
CA PHE A 4 6.70 48.05 2.42
C PHE A 4 7.48 47.13 1.47
N GLY A 5 8.62 47.64 1.02
CA GLY A 5 9.48 47.05 0.02
C GLY A 5 10.13 45.75 0.48
N GLY A 6 10.08 44.75 -0.39
CA GLY A 6 10.95 43.58 -0.31
C GLY A 6 12.38 44.00 -0.64
N GLY A 7 13.20 44.15 0.40
CA GLY A 7 14.63 44.40 0.26
C GLY A 7 15.35 43.21 -0.39
N ILE A 8 16.12 43.49 -1.43
CA ILE A 8 17.13 42.59 -2.01
C ILE A 8 18.11 42.25 -0.88
N GLY A 9 17.95 41.07 -0.26
CA GLY A 9 18.81 40.62 0.84
C GLY A 9 18.11 39.84 1.95
N VAL A 10 16.77 39.87 2.03
CA VAL A 10 16.06 39.00 2.98
C VAL A 10 16.08 37.57 2.42
N PRO A 11 16.70 36.59 3.11
CA PRO A 11 16.69 35.21 2.63
C PRO A 11 15.24 34.75 2.46
N SER A 12 14.98 33.99 1.39
CA SER A 12 13.65 33.41 1.17
C SER A 12 13.25 32.58 2.40
N LYS A 13 11.94 32.46 2.64
CA LYS A 13 11.42 31.63 3.74
C LYS A 13 12.05 30.23 3.72
N GLU A 14 12.17 29.66 2.53
CA GLU A 14 12.81 28.37 2.25
C GLU A 14 14.29 28.32 2.71
N LYS A 15 15.09 29.34 2.36
CA LYS A 15 16.50 29.43 2.80
C LYS A 15 16.62 29.46 4.32
N ARG A 16 15.76 30.25 5.00
CA ARG A 16 15.76 30.33 6.46
C ARG A 16 15.36 29.00 7.11
N LEU A 17 14.38 28.30 6.55
CA LEU A 17 13.97 26.98 7.04
C LEU A 17 15.10 25.95 6.87
N LYS A 18 15.81 25.98 5.75
CA LYS A 18 16.95 25.10 5.49
C LYS A 18 18.13 25.37 6.44
N GLU A 19 18.45 26.64 6.68
CA GLU A 19 19.47 27.03 7.65
C GLU A 19 19.08 26.60 9.08
N ALA A 20 17.81 26.76 9.46
CA ALA A 20 17.30 26.31 10.75
C ALA A 20 17.37 24.78 10.89
N ALA A 21 17.00 24.03 9.84
CA ALA A 21 17.08 22.59 9.83
C ALA A 21 18.52 22.12 10.08
N GLU A 22 19.50 22.71 9.39
CA GLU A 22 20.93 22.39 9.57
C GLU A 22 21.44 22.70 10.98
N ILE A 23 20.94 23.75 11.63
CA ILE A 23 21.25 24.02 13.04
C ILE A 23 20.68 22.90 13.93
N HIS A 24 19.42 22.53 13.75
CA HIS A 24 18.80 21.45 14.53
C HIS A 24 19.51 20.11 14.35
N LEU A 25 19.96 19.79 13.14
CA LEU A 25 20.73 18.58 12.87
C LEU A 25 22.06 18.58 13.63
N ARG A 26 22.81 19.70 13.57
CA ARG A 26 24.10 19.86 14.30
C ARG A 26 23.93 19.82 15.82
N LEU A 27 22.77 20.21 16.33
CA LEU A 27 22.41 20.10 17.76
C LEU A 27 21.91 18.70 18.15
N GLY A 28 21.88 17.73 17.24
CA GLY A 28 21.35 16.39 17.48
C GLY A 28 19.82 16.31 17.58
N GLN A 29 19.11 17.39 17.24
CA GLN A 29 17.65 17.47 17.29
C GLN A 29 17.05 16.92 15.98
N ILE A 30 17.27 15.62 15.74
CA ILE A 30 16.95 14.95 14.48
C ILE A 30 15.46 15.04 14.15
N GLN A 31 14.57 14.89 15.14
CA GLN A 31 13.12 15.00 14.90
C GLN A 31 12.74 16.38 14.37
N ARG A 32 13.34 17.45 14.92
CA ARG A 32 13.05 18.82 14.49
C ARG A 32 13.59 19.09 13.08
N TYR A 33 14.76 18.53 12.76
CA TYR A 33 15.26 18.52 11.38
C TYR A 33 14.27 17.87 10.42
N CYS A 34 13.79 16.66 10.73
CA CYS A 34 12.86 15.93 9.87
C CYS A 34 11.57 16.71 9.59
N GLU A 35 10.95 17.32 10.61
CA GLU A 35 9.74 18.14 10.39
C GLU A 35 10.01 19.36 9.50
N LEU A 36 11.16 20.03 9.65
CA LEU A 36 11.51 21.17 8.79
C LEU A 36 11.77 20.74 7.34
N MET A 37 12.37 19.57 7.13
CA MET A 37 12.57 19.01 5.79
C MET A 37 11.24 18.63 5.12
N VAL A 38 10.26 18.16 5.90
CA VAL A 38 8.90 17.91 5.41
C VAL A 38 8.20 19.22 5.04
N GLU A 39 8.32 20.28 5.84
CA GLU A 39 7.79 21.62 5.50
C GLU A 39 8.41 22.19 4.21
N LEU A 40 9.64 21.79 3.88
CA LEU A 40 10.34 22.13 2.65
C LEU A 40 9.97 21.23 1.46
N GLY A 41 9.18 20.17 1.68
CA GLY A 41 8.85 19.16 0.66
C GLY A 41 9.99 18.16 0.38
N GLU A 42 11.08 18.22 1.14
CA GLU A 42 12.26 17.36 0.99
C GLU A 42 12.07 16.04 1.77
N TRP A 43 11.08 15.25 1.33
CA TRP A 43 10.67 14.00 1.98
C TRP A 43 11.77 12.96 2.05
N ASP A 44 12.54 12.76 0.98
CA ASP A 44 13.62 11.75 0.93
C ASP A 44 14.70 12.02 1.98
N ARG A 45 15.06 13.30 2.15
CA ARG A 45 16.02 13.71 3.17
C ARG A 45 15.46 13.48 4.57
N ALA A 46 14.21 13.86 4.83
CA ALA A 46 13.57 13.62 6.11
C ALA A 46 13.52 12.12 6.45
N LEU A 47 13.11 11.29 5.51
CA LEU A 47 12.94 9.84 5.68
C LEU A 47 14.27 9.10 5.84
N SER A 48 15.34 9.56 5.19
CA SER A 48 16.68 8.97 5.35
C SER A 48 17.25 9.13 6.75
N VAL A 49 16.92 10.23 7.45
CA VAL A 49 17.47 10.54 8.79
C VAL A 49 16.50 10.15 9.91
N ALA A 50 15.20 10.00 9.62
CA ALA A 50 14.17 9.65 10.59
C ALA A 50 14.44 8.39 11.46
N PRO A 51 15.12 7.33 10.99
CA PRO A 51 15.50 6.20 11.86
C PRO A 51 16.41 6.62 13.02
N GLY A 52 17.17 7.71 12.87
CA GLY A 52 17.96 8.30 13.94
C GLY A 52 17.14 8.89 15.10
N VAL A 53 15.83 9.11 14.91
CA VAL A 53 14.89 9.45 16.00
C VAL A 53 14.38 8.18 16.66
N SER A 54 13.73 7.32 15.86
CA SER A 54 13.27 5.97 16.22
C SER A 54 12.61 5.31 15.01
N MET A 55 12.55 3.98 15.03
CA MET A 55 11.88 3.19 14.00
C MET A 55 10.35 3.46 13.97
N LYS A 56 9.75 3.70 15.14
CA LYS A 56 8.36 4.16 15.30
C LYS A 56 8.09 5.53 14.67
N TYR A 57 9.01 6.48 14.83
CA TYR A 57 8.90 7.80 14.19
C TYR A 57 9.02 7.68 12.67
N TRP A 58 10.00 6.94 12.19
CA TRP A 58 10.18 6.65 10.76
C TRP A 58 8.91 6.04 10.15
N LYS A 59 8.31 5.02 10.78
CA LYS A 59 7.06 4.40 10.31
C LYS A 59 5.92 5.40 10.21
N LYS A 60 5.73 6.26 11.22
CA LYS A 60 4.71 7.33 11.18
C LYS A 60 4.95 8.33 10.06
N LEU A 61 6.21 8.68 9.82
CA LEU A 61 6.58 9.63 8.77
C LEU A 61 6.37 9.03 7.37
N MET A 62 6.73 7.77 7.18
CA MET A 62 6.44 6.99 5.96
C MET A 62 4.93 6.90 5.70
N GLN A 63 4.14 6.60 6.74
CA GLN A 63 2.67 6.57 6.64
C GLN A 63 2.09 7.93 6.21
N ARG A 64 2.57 9.03 6.80
CA ARG A 64 2.14 10.39 6.42
C ARG A 64 2.45 10.69 4.95
N ARG A 65 3.63 10.29 4.45
CA ARG A 65 4.00 10.46 3.04
C ARG A 65 3.14 9.60 2.12
N ALA A 66 2.91 8.34 2.49
CA ALA A 66 2.04 7.44 1.74
C ALA A 66 0.61 8.00 1.63
N ASP A 67 0.04 8.47 2.75
CA ASP A 67 -1.32 9.03 2.77
C ASP A 67 -1.43 10.29 1.87
N GLN A 68 -0.37 11.12 1.80
CA GLN A 68 -0.32 12.25 0.88
C GLN A 68 -0.29 11.77 -0.59
N LEU A 69 0.56 10.81 -0.92
CA LEU A 69 0.71 10.29 -2.28
C LEU A 69 -0.56 9.57 -2.79
N ILE A 70 -1.31 8.92 -1.89
CA ILE A 70 -2.62 8.33 -2.21
C ILE A 70 -3.60 9.43 -2.63
N GLN A 71 -3.65 10.56 -1.92
CA GLN A 71 -4.54 11.68 -2.27
C GLN A 71 -4.15 12.34 -3.59
N GLU A 72 -2.87 12.30 -3.93
CA GLU A 72 -2.33 12.80 -5.20
C GLU A 72 -2.47 11.78 -6.35
N GLU A 73 -3.03 10.59 -6.08
CA GLU A 73 -3.11 9.45 -7.01
C GLU A 73 -1.74 9.05 -7.62
N ASN A 74 -0.65 9.28 -6.88
CA ASN A 74 0.71 9.14 -7.37
C ASN A 74 1.30 7.74 -7.08
N ASP A 75 1.86 7.10 -8.11
CA ASP A 75 2.48 5.76 -8.04
C ASP A 75 3.72 5.71 -7.13
N GLU A 76 4.31 6.86 -6.77
CA GLU A 76 5.38 6.93 -5.76
C GLU A 76 4.95 6.36 -4.40
N VAL A 77 3.64 6.18 -4.12
CA VAL A 77 3.13 5.55 -2.90
C VAL A 77 3.63 4.12 -2.69
N ILE A 78 3.86 3.37 -3.78
CA ILE A 78 4.14 1.92 -3.79
C ILE A 78 5.30 1.55 -2.84
N PRO A 79 6.53 2.11 -3.01
CA PRO A 79 7.65 1.81 -2.12
C PRO A 79 7.35 2.15 -0.66
N TYR A 80 6.60 3.22 -0.38
CA TYR A 80 6.28 3.61 1.00
C TYR A 80 5.34 2.62 1.67
N CYS A 81 4.26 2.19 1.00
CA CYS A 81 3.31 1.20 1.51
C CYS A 81 3.96 -0.19 1.70
N LEU A 82 4.79 -0.62 0.75
CA LEU A 82 5.51 -1.90 0.85
C LEU A 82 6.50 -1.90 2.03
N ALA A 83 7.27 -0.82 2.19
CA ALA A 83 8.27 -0.72 3.25
C ALA A 83 7.67 -0.73 4.67
N ILE A 84 6.45 -0.22 4.85
CA ILE A 84 5.72 -0.27 6.13
C ILE A 84 4.88 -1.54 6.30
N GLY A 85 4.75 -2.36 5.25
CA GLY A 85 3.94 -3.58 5.22
C GLY A 85 2.42 -3.34 5.14
N ASP A 86 1.97 -2.18 4.66
CA ASP A 86 0.54 -1.84 4.58
C ASP A 86 -0.06 -2.28 3.23
N ALA A 87 -0.13 -3.60 3.04
CA ALA A 87 -0.68 -4.21 1.82
C ALA A 87 -2.14 -3.81 1.59
N LYS A 88 -2.94 -3.64 2.66
CA LYS A 88 -4.36 -3.27 2.56
C LYS A 88 -4.55 -1.91 1.90
N LYS A 89 -3.79 -0.89 2.33
CA LYS A 89 -3.85 0.43 1.71
C LYS A 89 -3.46 0.36 0.24
N LEU A 90 -2.40 -0.39 -0.07
CA LEU A 90 -1.92 -0.51 -1.45
C LEU A 90 -2.92 -1.24 -2.35
N VAL A 91 -3.54 -2.31 -1.88
CA VAL A 91 -4.63 -3.00 -2.59
C VAL A 91 -5.81 -2.06 -2.83
N THR A 92 -6.22 -1.29 -1.82
CA THR A 92 -7.31 -0.32 -1.95
C THR A 92 -6.99 0.76 -2.98
N PHE A 93 -5.75 1.26 -2.99
CA PHE A 93 -5.25 2.23 -3.96
C PHE A 93 -5.35 1.71 -5.40
N TYR A 94 -4.92 0.46 -5.64
CA TYR A 94 -5.03 -0.14 -6.98
C TYR A 94 -6.48 -0.40 -7.39
N ILE A 95 -7.33 -0.87 -6.48
CA ILE A 95 -8.76 -1.06 -6.76
C ILE A 95 -9.41 0.26 -7.17
N SER A 96 -9.17 1.36 -6.44
CA SER A 96 -9.77 2.67 -6.77
C SER A 96 -9.38 3.19 -8.15
N ARG A 97 -8.26 2.72 -8.70
CA ARG A 97 -7.76 3.07 -10.04
C ARG A 97 -8.13 2.05 -11.11
N GLY A 98 -8.92 1.02 -10.78
CA GLY A 98 -9.27 -0.07 -11.69
C GLY A 98 -8.10 -1.00 -12.03
N GLN A 99 -6.97 -0.90 -11.32
CA GLN A 99 -5.78 -1.73 -11.53
C GLN A 99 -5.90 -3.06 -10.78
N LEU A 100 -6.95 -3.83 -11.08
CA LEU A 100 -7.33 -5.04 -10.34
C LEU A 100 -6.26 -6.15 -10.38
N LYS A 101 -5.46 -6.23 -11.45
CA LYS A 101 -4.36 -7.19 -11.56
C LYS A 101 -3.22 -6.88 -10.57
N GLU A 102 -2.87 -5.59 -10.43
CA GLU A 102 -1.87 -5.15 -9.46
C GLU A 102 -2.37 -5.33 -8.02
N ALA A 103 -3.65 -5.04 -7.78
CA ALA A 103 -4.31 -5.32 -6.51
C ALA A 103 -4.22 -6.82 -6.14
N LEU A 104 -4.46 -7.71 -7.12
CA LEU A 104 -4.41 -9.15 -6.91
C LEU A 104 -2.98 -9.60 -6.57
N LEU A 105 -1.99 -9.10 -7.31
CA LEU A 105 -0.58 -9.41 -7.08
C LEU A 105 -0.12 -9.03 -5.67
N VAL A 106 -0.49 -7.84 -5.19
CA VAL A 106 -0.16 -7.40 -3.83
C VAL A 106 -0.89 -8.23 -2.77
N ALA A 107 -2.17 -8.54 -2.97
CA ALA A 107 -2.93 -9.38 -2.04
C ALA A 107 -2.32 -10.79 -1.92
N GLN A 108 -1.96 -11.40 -3.06
CA GLN A 108 -1.30 -12.70 -3.10
C GLN A 108 0.06 -12.66 -2.41
N ALA A 109 0.89 -11.66 -2.71
CA ALA A 109 2.19 -11.49 -2.07
C ALA A 109 2.07 -11.30 -0.54
N ALA A 110 0.98 -10.68 -0.07
CA ALA A 110 0.71 -10.56 1.37
C ALA A 110 0.31 -11.92 1.98
N CYS A 111 -0.55 -12.70 1.32
CA CYS A 111 -0.92 -14.06 1.76
C CYS A 111 0.29 -15.00 1.84
N GLU A 112 1.22 -14.91 0.88
CA GLU A 112 2.45 -15.70 0.83
C GLU A 112 3.51 -15.24 1.86
N GLY A 113 3.25 -14.17 2.62
CA GLY A 113 4.19 -13.63 3.60
C GLY A 113 5.39 -12.87 2.99
N ASN A 114 5.34 -12.57 1.69
CA ASN A 114 6.38 -11.79 1.01
C ASN A 114 6.36 -10.31 1.44
N ILE A 115 5.20 -9.79 1.84
CA ILE A 115 5.05 -8.45 2.42
C ILE A 115 5.13 -8.55 3.94
N LYS A 116 6.32 -8.29 4.50
CA LYS A 116 6.53 -8.36 5.94
C LYS A 116 5.93 -7.15 6.63
N ALA A 117 5.06 -7.40 7.61
CA ALA A 117 4.63 -6.35 8.52
C ALA A 117 5.85 -5.78 9.26
N PHE A 118 5.93 -4.46 9.34
CA PHE A 118 7.03 -3.79 10.02
C PHE A 118 7.03 -4.14 11.52
N GLN A 119 8.01 -4.92 11.96
CA GLN A 119 8.19 -5.32 13.36
C GLN A 119 9.14 -4.36 14.08
N ASP A 120 8.64 -3.72 15.14
CA ASP A 120 9.45 -2.93 16.08
C ASP A 120 10.09 -3.90 17.10
N SER A 121 11.14 -4.65 16.77
CA SER A 121 11.71 -5.57 17.76
C SER A 121 12.81 -4.90 18.61
N ALA A 122 12.51 -4.71 19.89
CA ALA A 122 13.46 -5.02 20.96
C ALA A 122 12.66 -5.75 22.07
N ALA A 123 12.87 -7.07 22.18
CA ALA A 123 12.31 -8.00 23.16
C ALA A 123 10.79 -8.30 23.07
N ASP A 124 10.41 -9.39 22.38
CA ASP A 124 10.06 -10.66 23.03
C ASP A 124 9.72 -11.68 21.94
N GLU A 125 10.52 -12.75 21.86
CA GLU A 125 10.12 -13.99 21.20
C GLU A 125 9.09 -14.68 22.10
N SER A 126 7.82 -14.32 21.92
CA SER A 126 6.72 -15.17 22.40
C SER A 126 5.63 -15.21 21.35
N GLU A 127 5.63 -16.33 20.64
CA GLU A 127 4.56 -16.95 19.89
C GLU A 127 3.15 -16.49 20.33
N HIS A 128 2.39 -15.87 19.41
CA HIS A 128 0.91 -15.76 19.32
C HIS A 128 0.44 -14.42 18.71
N PHE A 129 0.72 -14.16 17.43
CA PHE A 129 0.03 -13.07 16.69
C PHE A 129 -0.23 -13.34 15.19
N GLU A 130 0.04 -14.54 14.68
CA GLU A 130 -0.01 -14.82 13.24
C GLU A 130 -1.40 -15.16 12.70
N GLY A 131 -2.30 -15.74 13.51
CA GLY A 131 -3.63 -16.15 13.04
C GLY A 131 -4.48 -14.99 12.51
N ASN A 132 -4.50 -13.86 13.21
CA ASN A 132 -5.35 -12.72 12.85
C ASN A 132 -4.84 -11.91 11.63
N SER A 133 -3.56 -12.06 11.26
CA SER A 133 -3.00 -11.37 10.09
C SER A 133 -3.21 -12.16 8.81
N ILE A 134 -3.05 -13.50 8.87
CA ILE A 134 -3.17 -14.39 7.71
C ILE A 134 -4.62 -14.47 7.23
N ASP A 135 -5.57 -14.71 8.14
CA ASP A 135 -7.00 -14.78 7.81
C ASP A 135 -7.48 -13.50 7.13
N ASN A 136 -6.96 -12.37 7.61
CA ASN A 136 -7.28 -11.06 7.11
C ASN A 136 -6.63 -10.72 5.74
N TYR A 137 -5.54 -11.37 5.35
CA TYR A 137 -5.00 -11.28 3.98
C TYR A 137 -5.74 -12.22 3.03
N ASN A 138 -6.17 -13.39 3.49
CA ASN A 138 -7.03 -14.28 2.71
C ASN A 138 -8.36 -13.60 2.36
N ASP A 139 -9.00 -12.93 3.33
CA ASP A 139 -10.19 -12.11 3.08
C ASP A 139 -9.95 -11.03 2.01
N LEU A 140 -8.78 -10.39 2.06
CA LEU A 140 -8.39 -9.38 1.08
C LEU A 140 -8.22 -9.99 -0.32
N LEU A 141 -7.57 -11.16 -0.40
CA LEU A 141 -7.38 -11.90 -1.64
C LEU A 141 -8.71 -12.37 -2.24
N HIS A 142 -9.62 -12.89 -1.43
CA HIS A 142 -10.97 -13.26 -1.85
C HIS A 142 -11.73 -12.05 -2.41
N LYS A 143 -11.65 -10.90 -1.71
CA LYS A 143 -12.31 -9.67 -2.17
C LYS A 143 -11.79 -9.21 -3.53
N VAL A 144 -10.47 -9.13 -3.70
CA VAL A 144 -9.87 -8.69 -4.98
C VAL A 144 -10.18 -9.67 -6.10
N SER A 145 -10.09 -10.99 -5.81
CA SER A 145 -10.39 -12.03 -6.79
C SER A 145 -11.84 -11.98 -7.24
N LYS A 146 -12.76 -11.65 -6.34
CA LYS A 146 -14.18 -11.44 -6.67
C LYS A 146 -14.38 -10.23 -7.57
N GLU A 147 -13.82 -9.07 -7.22
CA GLU A 147 -13.92 -7.85 -8.05
C GLU A 147 -13.35 -8.08 -9.46
N LEU A 148 -12.21 -8.77 -9.56
CA LEU A 148 -11.60 -9.12 -10.85
C LEU A 148 -12.45 -10.13 -11.64
N ALA A 149 -13.04 -11.12 -10.96
CA ALA A 149 -13.95 -12.07 -11.59
C ALA A 149 -15.20 -11.38 -12.16
N GLU A 150 -15.79 -10.47 -11.40
CA GLU A 150 -16.96 -9.70 -11.83
C GLU A 150 -16.62 -8.83 -13.06
N TRP A 151 -15.45 -8.20 -13.06
CA TRP A 151 -14.97 -7.43 -14.22
C TRP A 151 -14.82 -8.30 -15.47
N TYR A 152 -14.14 -9.45 -15.37
CA TYR A 152 -14.00 -10.38 -16.50
C TYR A 152 -15.34 -10.92 -16.98
N PHE A 153 -16.26 -11.23 -16.07
CA PHE A 153 -17.57 -11.74 -16.46
C PHE A 153 -18.38 -10.69 -17.22
N GLN A 154 -18.34 -9.43 -16.79
CA GLN A 154 -18.98 -8.31 -17.49
C GLN A 154 -18.38 -8.07 -18.88
N ASP A 155 -17.08 -8.33 -19.05
CA ASP A 155 -16.38 -8.27 -20.34
C ASP A 155 -16.66 -9.50 -21.24
N GLY A 156 -17.49 -10.45 -20.78
CA GLY A 156 -17.82 -11.67 -21.52
C GLY A 156 -16.76 -12.79 -21.41
N CYS A 157 -15.74 -12.59 -20.59
CA CYS A 157 -14.67 -13.55 -20.35
C CYS A 157 -15.02 -14.52 -19.20
N ALA A 158 -16.08 -15.33 -19.38
CA ALA A 158 -16.60 -16.20 -18.32
C ALA A 158 -15.58 -17.22 -17.77
N VAL A 159 -14.70 -17.75 -18.64
CA VAL A 159 -13.62 -18.66 -18.23
C VAL A 159 -12.63 -17.98 -17.29
N LEU A 160 -12.20 -16.75 -17.61
CA LEU A 160 -11.28 -15.98 -16.75
C LEU A 160 -11.94 -15.63 -15.41
N ALA A 161 -13.22 -15.27 -15.44
CA ALA A 161 -13.99 -15.03 -14.21
C ALA A 161 -14.07 -16.28 -13.33
N ALA A 162 -14.25 -17.46 -13.92
CA ALA A 162 -14.22 -18.73 -13.20
C ALA A 162 -12.82 -19.03 -12.64
N CYS A 163 -11.75 -18.80 -13.41
CA CYS A 163 -10.37 -18.96 -12.95
C CYS A 163 -10.06 -18.10 -11.70
N CYS A 164 -10.56 -16.86 -11.65
CA CYS A 164 -10.39 -16.00 -10.47
C CYS A 164 -11.02 -16.60 -9.20
N HIS A 165 -12.19 -17.24 -9.31
CA HIS A 165 -12.82 -17.91 -8.17
C HIS A 165 -12.13 -19.23 -7.81
N LEU A 166 -11.68 -20.01 -8.81
CA LEU A 166 -10.90 -21.24 -8.57
C LEU A 166 -9.57 -20.96 -7.86
N ALA A 167 -8.90 -19.86 -8.20
CA ALA A 167 -7.63 -19.46 -7.58
C ALA A 167 -7.75 -19.21 -6.06
N VAL A 168 -8.97 -18.95 -5.57
CA VAL A 168 -9.28 -18.78 -4.15
C VAL A 168 -10.23 -19.87 -3.64
N GLU A 169 -10.18 -21.06 -4.25
CA GLU A 169 -10.94 -22.26 -3.86
C GLU A 169 -12.47 -22.10 -3.82
N ASN A 170 -13.02 -21.07 -4.47
CA ASN A 170 -14.45 -20.85 -4.56
C ASN A 170 -15.06 -21.58 -5.77
N ILE A 171 -15.20 -22.90 -5.62
CA ILE A 171 -15.69 -23.79 -6.68
C ILE A 171 -17.13 -23.44 -7.08
N GLU A 172 -17.99 -23.09 -6.12
CA GLU A 172 -19.39 -22.76 -6.37
C GLU A 172 -19.56 -21.57 -7.33
N LEU A 173 -18.86 -20.45 -7.07
CA LEU A 173 -18.92 -19.27 -7.93
C LEU A 173 -18.21 -19.50 -9.27
N ALA A 174 -17.13 -20.28 -9.30
CA ALA A 174 -16.47 -20.66 -10.54
C ALA A 174 -17.43 -21.42 -11.47
N MET A 175 -18.12 -22.44 -10.93
CA MET A 175 -19.12 -23.21 -11.65
C MET A 175 -20.29 -22.35 -12.11
N ALA A 176 -20.79 -21.45 -11.26
CA ALA A 176 -21.84 -20.51 -11.62
C ALA A 176 -21.44 -19.61 -12.81
N ASN A 177 -20.21 -19.11 -12.84
CA ASN A 177 -19.72 -18.28 -13.95
C ASN A 177 -19.57 -19.08 -15.25
N LEU A 178 -19.08 -20.32 -15.21
CA LEU A 178 -19.00 -21.18 -16.41
C LEU A 178 -20.39 -21.49 -16.98
N ILE A 179 -21.34 -21.88 -16.13
CA ILE A 179 -22.71 -22.20 -16.56
C ILE A 179 -23.39 -20.96 -17.15
N ARG A 180 -23.30 -19.81 -16.46
CA ARG A 180 -23.89 -18.54 -16.93
C ARG A 180 -23.20 -18.01 -18.19
N GLY A 181 -21.92 -18.32 -18.38
CA GLY A 181 -21.15 -18.03 -19.58
C GLY A 181 -21.35 -19.02 -20.72
N THR A 182 -22.23 -20.01 -20.58
CA THR A 182 -22.49 -21.10 -21.56
C THR A 182 -21.30 -22.03 -21.84
N GLU A 183 -20.29 -22.04 -20.97
CA GLU A 183 -19.09 -22.88 -21.04
C GLU A 183 -19.37 -24.27 -20.43
N LEU A 184 -20.40 -24.98 -20.93
CA LEU A 184 -20.96 -26.17 -20.28
C LEU A 184 -20.01 -27.36 -20.26
N GLU A 185 -19.22 -27.57 -21.32
CA GLU A 185 -18.22 -28.64 -21.36
C GLU A 185 -17.15 -28.46 -20.29
N LEU A 186 -16.69 -27.21 -20.12
CA LEU A 186 -15.75 -26.84 -19.06
C LEU A 186 -16.39 -26.97 -17.68
N ALA A 187 -17.64 -26.55 -17.52
CA ALA A 187 -18.37 -26.70 -16.26
C ALA A 187 -18.47 -28.17 -15.83
N VAL A 188 -18.83 -29.09 -16.74
CA VAL A 188 -18.88 -30.53 -16.44
C VAL A 188 -17.48 -31.07 -16.14
N SER A 189 -16.47 -30.69 -16.92
CA SER A 189 -15.10 -31.16 -16.74
C SER A 189 -14.51 -30.72 -15.40
N VAL A 190 -14.72 -29.46 -15.01
CA VAL A 190 -14.23 -28.92 -13.73
C VAL A 190 -15.03 -29.51 -12.57
N GLY A 191 -16.36 -29.56 -12.68
CA GLY A 191 -17.23 -30.10 -11.63
C GLY A 191 -17.02 -31.59 -11.35
N THR A 192 -16.64 -32.39 -12.35
CA THR A 192 -16.30 -33.81 -12.15
C THR A 192 -14.95 -34.03 -11.47
N VAL A 193 -14.03 -33.06 -11.56
CA VAL A 193 -12.70 -33.16 -10.95
C VAL A 193 -12.68 -32.57 -9.53
N LEU A 194 -13.44 -31.50 -9.29
CA LEU A 194 -13.40 -30.73 -8.04
C LEU A 194 -14.61 -30.92 -7.11
N GLY A 195 -15.69 -31.55 -7.58
CA GLY A 195 -16.91 -31.84 -6.80
C GLY A 195 -16.95 -33.27 -6.28
#